data_AF-A0A7L4M4F7-F1
#
_entry.id   AF-A0A7L4M4F7-F1
#
_cell.length_a   1.000
_cell.length_b   1.000
_cell.length_c   1.000
_cell.angle_alpha   90.00
_cell.angle_beta   90.00
_cell.angle_gamma   90.00
#
_symmetry.space_group_name_H-M   'P 1'
#
loop_
_entity.id
_entity.type
_entity.pdbx_description
1 polymer ?
#
loop_
_entity_poly.entity_id
_entity_poly.type
_entity_poly.pdbx_seq_one_letter_code
_entity_poly.pdbx_strand_id
1 'polypeptide(L)'
;EYSISAAAIAIFSVGFAIIGTICVLLSFRKKRDYLLKPASMFYTFAGLCIIISVEVMRQSVKRMIDSKETVWIEYSYSWSFACACSSFVLLFICGIALLLIALPRFPQNPWETCMDAEPEH
;
A
#
# COMPACT_ATOMS: atom_id res chain seq x y z
N GLU A 1 13.64 5.73 20.37
CA GLU A 1 12.94 4.47 20.07
C GLU A 1 12.00 4.60 18.86
N TYR A 2 11.03 5.53 18.90
CA TYR A 2 10.03 5.73 17.83
C TYR A 2 10.60 5.91 16.41
N SER A 3 11.76 6.56 16.26
CA SER A 3 12.44 6.71 14.96
C SER A 3 12.97 5.38 14.40
N ILE A 4 13.46 4.49 15.26
CA ILE A 4 13.93 3.14 14.87
C ILE A 4 12.73 2.29 14.44
N SER A 5 11.62 2.38 15.18
CA SER A 5 10.38 1.68 14.83
C SER A 5 9.81 2.16 13.49
N ALA A 6 9.77 3.47 13.24
CA ALA A 6 9.30 4.03 11.97
C ALA A 6 10.16 3.57 10.78
N ALA A 7 11.48 3.53 10.95
CA ALA A 7 12.41 3.05 9.92
C ALA A 7 12.24 1.55 9.65
N ALA A 8 12.06 0.72 10.68
CA ALA A 8 11.81 -0.71 10.52
C ALA A 8 10.53 -0.98 9.72
N ILE A 9 9.44 -0.27 10.02
CA ILE A 9 8.16 -0.39 9.30
C ILE A 9 8.30 0.06 7.84
N ALA A 10 9.08 1.11 7.58
CA ALA A 10 9.36 1.56 6.22
C ALA A 10 10.13 0.51 5.40
N ILE A 11 11.06 -0.23 6.01
CA ILE A 11 11.76 -1.34 5.35
C ILE A 11 10.78 -2.46 4.96
N PHE A 12 9.86 -2.84 5.85
CA PHE A 12 8.83 -3.82 5.52
C PHE A 12 7.94 -3.34 4.37
N SER A 13 7.54 -2.06 4.37
CA SER A 13 6.79 -1.47 3.26
C SER A 13 7.50 -1.63 1.92
N VAL A 14 8.80 -1.33 1.88
CA VAL A 14 9.59 -1.44 0.64
C VAL A 14 9.69 -2.91 0.22
N GLY A 15 9.90 -3.82 1.16
CA GLY A 15 9.90 -5.27 0.90
C GLY A 15 8.60 -5.75 0.27
N PHE A 16 7.45 -5.34 0.80
CA PHE A 16 6.14 -5.68 0.22
C PHE A 16 5.94 -5.08 -1.17
N ALA A 17 6.38 -3.85 -1.41
CA ALA A 17 6.31 -3.25 -2.74
C ALA A 17 7.18 -4.02 -3.76
N ILE A 18 8.39 -4.45 -3.38
CA ILE A 18 9.27 -5.26 -4.24
C ILE A 18 8.62 -6.62 -4.55
N ILE A 19 8.09 -7.33 -3.54
CA ILE A 19 7.41 -8.60 -3.76
C ILE A 19 6.17 -8.41 -4.66
N GLY A 20 5.38 -7.36 -4.42
CA GLY A 20 4.23 -6.99 -5.23
C GLY A 20 4.59 -6.74 -6.70
N THR A 21 5.66 -5.98 -6.97
CA THR A 21 6.14 -5.74 -8.34
C THR A 21 6.60 -7.02 -9.03
N ILE A 22 7.31 -7.91 -8.33
CA ILE A 22 7.72 -9.22 -8.87
C ILE A 22 6.49 -10.05 -9.23
N CYS A 23 5.47 -10.10 -8.36
CA CYS A 23 4.22 -10.83 -8.64
C CYS A 23 3.49 -10.28 -9.87
N VAL A 24 3.42 -8.95 -10.04
CA VAL A 24 2.81 -8.33 -11.24
C VAL A 24 3.59 -8.68 -12.50
N LEU A 25 4.92 -8.54 -12.49
CA LEU A 25 5.76 -8.85 -13.66
C LEU A 25 5.65 -10.31 -14.08
N LEU A 26 5.63 -11.24 -13.11
CA LEU A 26 5.48 -12.67 -13.39
C LEU A 26 4.08 -13.02 -13.92
N SER A 27 3.05 -12.27 -13.53
CA SER A 27 1.70 -12.46 -14.06
C SER A 27 1.65 -12.24 -15.57
N PHE A 28 2.22 -11.11 -16.04
CA PHE A 28 2.22 -10.75 -17.45
C PHE A 28 2.98 -11.74 -18.34
N ARG A 29 4.05 -12.37 -17.83
CA ARG A 29 4.88 -13.29 -18.63
C ARG A 29 4.18 -14.62 -18.96
N LYS A 30 3.21 -15.06 -18.17
CA LYS A 30 2.65 -16.42 -18.29
C LYS A 30 1.11 -16.47 -18.29
N LYS A 31 0.44 -15.33 -18.54
CA LYS A 31 -1.03 -15.18 -18.44
C LYS A 31 -1.57 -15.78 -17.15
N ARG A 32 -0.89 -15.52 -16.03
CA ARG A 32 -1.22 -16.09 -14.72
C ARG A 32 -2.01 -15.07 -13.93
N ASP A 33 -3.24 -14.80 -14.37
CA ASP A 33 -4.06 -13.73 -13.79
C ASP A 33 -4.35 -13.96 -12.30
N TYR A 34 -4.28 -15.22 -11.83
CA TYR A 34 -4.35 -15.57 -10.41
C TYR A 34 -3.24 -14.94 -9.55
N LEU A 35 -2.07 -14.58 -10.11
CA LEU A 35 -0.98 -13.93 -9.39
C LEU A 35 -1.23 -12.44 -9.13
N LEU A 36 -2.20 -11.80 -9.81
CA LEU A 36 -2.54 -10.40 -9.53
C LEU A 36 -3.21 -10.24 -8.15
N LYS A 37 -3.99 -11.23 -7.69
CA LYS A 37 -4.62 -11.21 -6.36
C LYS A 37 -3.58 -11.02 -5.23
N PRO A 38 -2.58 -11.89 -5.06
CA PRO A 38 -1.57 -11.70 -4.01
C PRO A 38 -0.74 -10.42 -4.23
N ALA A 39 -0.46 -10.03 -5.48
CA ALA A 39 0.25 -8.78 -5.78
C ALA A 39 -0.51 -7.55 -5.25
N SER A 40 -1.82 -7.49 -5.46
CA SER A 40 -2.68 -6.40 -5.00
C SER A 40 -2.73 -6.31 -3.46
N MET A 41 -2.72 -7.45 -2.77
CA MET A 41 -2.65 -7.49 -1.31
C MET A 41 -1.33 -6.90 -0.82
N PHE A 42 -0.19 -7.29 -1.42
CA PHE A 42 1.12 -6.76 -1.04
C PHE A 42 1.24 -5.25 -1.24
N TYR A 43 0.69 -4.69 -2.32
CA TYR A 43 0.66 -3.23 -2.51
C TYR A 43 -0.19 -2.51 -1.46
N THR A 44 -1.34 -3.10 -1.10
CA THR A 44 -2.22 -2.52 -0.07
C THR A 44 -1.53 -2.55 1.30
N PHE A 45 -0.87 -3.66 1.66
CA PHE A 45 -0.06 -3.75 2.88
C PHE A 45 1.13 -2.79 2.87
N ALA A 46 1.83 -2.63 1.74
CA ALA A 46 2.89 -1.65 1.62
C ALA A 46 2.37 -0.23 1.91
N GLY A 47 1.24 0.16 1.32
CA GLY A 47 0.59 1.44 1.63
C GLY A 47 0.29 1.61 3.11
N LEU A 48 -0.34 0.60 3.74
CA LEU A 48 -0.64 0.63 5.18
C LEU A 48 0.62 0.78 6.06
N CYS A 49 1.73 0.13 5.69
CA CYS A 49 2.99 0.28 6.40
C CYS A 49 3.56 1.71 6.26
N ILE A 50 3.45 2.35 5.09
CA ILE A 50 3.88 3.75 4.91
C ILE A 50 3.09 4.68 5.83
N ILE A 51 1.75 4.58 5.85
CA ILE A 51 0.95 5.50 6.67
C ILE A 51 1.24 5.30 8.16
N ILE A 52 1.42 4.06 8.63
CA ILE A 52 1.81 3.81 10.03
C ILE A 52 3.18 4.42 10.33
N SER A 53 4.17 4.27 9.45
CA SER A 53 5.49 4.90 9.61
C SER A 53 5.39 6.43 9.69
N VAL A 54 4.56 7.02 8.83
CA VAL A 54 4.28 8.47 8.79
C VAL A 54 3.60 8.94 10.09
N GLU A 55 2.65 8.18 10.63
CA GLU A 55 1.98 8.51 11.90
C GLU A 55 2.93 8.40 13.11
N VAL A 56 3.78 7.38 13.15
CA VAL A 56 4.83 7.26 14.18
C VAL A 56 5.79 8.46 14.10
N MET A 57 6.16 8.87 12.89
CA MET A 57 6.98 10.06 12.68
C MET A 57 6.26 11.33 13.16
N ARG A 58 4.98 11.51 12.81
CA ARG A 58 4.15 12.63 13.29
C ARG A 58 4.10 12.69 14.83
N GLN A 59 3.86 11.56 15.48
CA GLN A 59 3.81 11.49 16.95
C GLN A 59 5.16 11.83 17.58
N SER A 60 6.26 11.37 17.00
CA SER A 60 7.61 11.66 17.49
C SER A 60 7.93 13.16 17.43
N VAL A 61 7.53 13.83 16.35
CA VAL A 61 7.67 15.29 16.19
C VAL A 61 6.76 16.02 17.17
N LYS A 62 5.49 15.61 17.29
CA LYS A 62 4.52 16.31 18.15
C LYS A 62 4.96 16.32 19.61
N ARG A 63 5.53 15.21 20.11
CA ARG A 63 6.14 15.15 21.45
C ARG A 63 7.39 16.01 21.59
N MET A 64 8.21 16.12 20.55
CA MET A 64 9.38 16.99 20.57
C MET A 64 8.99 18.47 20.66
N ILE A 65 7.93 18.87 19.94
CA ILE A 65 7.37 20.23 19.99
C ILE A 65 6.78 20.53 21.37
N ASP A 66 6.02 19.62 21.95
CA ASP A 66 5.38 19.81 23.27
C ASP A 66 6.40 19.99 24.41
N SER A 67 7.60 19.41 24.25
CA SER A 67 8.69 19.51 25.23
C SER A 67 9.49 20.82 25.16
N LYS A 68 9.33 21.64 24.13
CA LYS A 68 10.02 22.93 23.98
C LYS A 68 8.96 24.03 23.91
N GLU A 69 8.96 24.97 24.86
CA GLU A 69 8.22 26.23 24.72
C GLU A 69 8.78 27.02 23.53
N THR A 70 8.43 26.64 22.32
CA THR A 70 8.82 27.33 21.09
C THR A 70 7.63 28.05 20.54
N VAL A 71 7.64 29.37 20.76
CA VAL A 71 6.85 30.38 20.06
C VAL A 71 6.83 30.08 18.54
N TRP A 72 5.63 29.75 18.05
CA TRP A 72 5.12 30.00 16.69
C TRP A 72 6.10 29.90 15.51
N ILE A 73 6.84 28.79 15.38
CA ILE A 73 7.51 28.46 14.11
C ILE A 73 6.48 27.77 13.21
N GLU A 74 6.16 28.43 12.10
CA GLU A 74 5.30 27.94 11.03
C GLU A 74 5.82 26.58 10.54
N TYR A 75 5.13 25.49 10.92
CA TYR A 75 5.59 24.12 10.65
C TYR A 75 5.32 23.75 9.18
N SER A 76 6.27 24.08 8.30
CA SER A 76 6.24 23.64 6.91
C SER A 76 6.67 22.17 6.83
N TYR A 77 5.74 21.29 6.48
CA TYR A 77 6.06 19.88 6.23
C TYR A 77 7.07 19.77 5.08
N SER A 78 8.16 19.05 5.33
CA SER A 78 9.22 18.85 4.34
C SER A 78 8.72 18.04 3.13
N TRP A 79 9.35 18.23 1.96
CA TRP A 79 8.97 17.59 0.68
C TRP A 79 8.83 16.06 0.77
N SER A 80 9.66 15.41 1.58
CA SER A 80 9.63 13.95 1.80
C SER A 80 8.35 13.47 2.46
N PHE A 81 7.71 14.30 3.29
CA PHE A 81 6.43 13.93 3.91
C PHE A 81 5.30 13.96 2.89
N ALA A 82 5.24 14.99 2.04
CA ALA A 82 4.29 15.05 0.94
C ALA A 82 4.49 13.87 -0.03
N CYS A 83 5.76 13.52 -0.31
CA CYS A 83 6.10 12.34 -1.09
C CYS A 83 5.58 11.04 -0.44
N ALA A 84 5.82 10.83 0.87
CA ALA A 84 5.33 9.65 1.58
C ALA A 84 3.80 9.55 1.56
N CYS A 85 3.08 10.66 1.79
CA CYS A 85 1.62 10.69 1.68
C CYS A 85 1.14 10.38 0.25
N SER A 86 1.80 10.92 -0.77
CA SER A 86 1.46 10.63 -2.17
C SER A 86 1.69 9.15 -2.52
N SER A 87 2.80 8.56 -2.05
CA SER A 87 3.12 7.15 -2.21
C SER A 87 2.07 6.26 -1.52
N PHE A 88 1.62 6.61 -0.32
CA PHE A 88 0.51 5.93 0.34
C PHE A 88 -0.76 5.92 -0.52
N VAL A 89 -1.19 7.10 -1.00
CA VAL A 89 -2.41 7.22 -1.82
C VAL A 89 -2.28 6.39 -3.09
N LEU A 90 -1.13 6.46 -3.77
CA LEU A 90 -0.87 5.70 -4.98
C LEU A 90 -0.88 4.19 -4.73
N LEU A 91 -0.15 3.70 -3.73
CA LEU A 91 -0.08 2.27 -3.43
C LEU A 91 -1.42 1.72 -2.96
N PHE A 92 -2.17 2.48 -2.16
CA PHE A 92 -3.46 2.05 -1.63
C PHE A 92 -4.53 2.01 -2.72
N ILE A 93 -4.66 3.09 -3.52
CA ILE A 93 -5.64 3.13 -4.63
C ILE A 93 -5.26 2.11 -5.70
N CYS A 94 -3.99 2.01 -6.08
CA CYS A 94 -3.54 1.04 -7.06
C CYS A 94 -3.73 -0.40 -6.56
N GLY A 95 -3.45 -0.67 -5.29
CA GLY A 95 -3.72 -1.97 -4.66
C GLY A 95 -5.19 -2.36 -4.75
N ILE A 96 -6.11 -1.46 -4.40
CA ILE A 96 -7.56 -1.70 -4.48
C ILE A 96 -8.01 -1.86 -5.94
N ALA A 97 -7.56 -0.98 -6.83
CA ALA A 97 -7.91 -1.04 -8.25
C ALA A 97 -7.45 -2.35 -8.88
N LEU A 98 -6.21 -2.79 -8.60
CA LEU A 98 -5.69 -4.09 -9.05
C LEU A 98 -6.48 -5.25 -8.48
N LEU A 99 -6.91 -5.17 -7.22
CA LEU A 99 -7.74 -6.20 -6.59
C LEU A 99 -9.10 -6.32 -7.30
N LEU A 100 -9.75 -5.19 -7.60
CA LEU A 100 -11.02 -5.16 -8.34
C LEU A 100 -10.89 -5.69 -9.77
N ILE A 101 -9.75 -5.44 -10.43
CA ILE A 101 -9.46 -5.98 -11.78
C ILE A 101 -9.15 -7.48 -11.72
N ALA A 102 -8.47 -7.94 -10.68
CA ALA A 102 -8.10 -9.35 -10.49
C ALA A 102 -9.25 -10.22 -9.95
N LEU A 103 -10.29 -9.59 -9.39
CA LEU A 103 -11.50 -10.29 -8.99
C LEU A 103 -12.41 -10.48 -10.22
N PRO A 104 -12.94 -11.70 -10.40
CA PRO A 104 -13.99 -11.92 -11.38
C PRO A 104 -15.18 -11.01 -11.05
N ARG A 105 -15.83 -10.48 -12.09
CA ARG A 105 -16.96 -9.55 -11.90
C ARG A 105 -18.05 -10.25 -11.10
N PHE A 106 -18.83 -9.45 -10.38
CA PHE A 106 -20.02 -9.96 -9.73
C PHE A 106 -20.94 -10.64 -10.76
N PRO A 107 -21.41 -11.87 -10.48
CA PRO A 107 -22.31 -12.59 -11.38
C PRO A 107 -23.58 -11.78 -11.54
N GLN A 108 -23.96 -11.51 -12.79
CA GLN A 108 -25.17 -10.76 -13.11
C GLN A 108 -26.37 -11.69 -13.30
N ASN A 109 -26.10 -12.95 -13.62
CA ASN A 109 -27.11 -13.97 -13.85
C ASN A 109 -27.12 -15.01 -12.72
N PRO A 110 -28.27 -15.62 -12.40
CA PRO A 110 -28.42 -16.52 -11.27
C PRO A 110 -27.69 -17.87 -11.40
N TRP A 111 -27.17 -18.20 -12.58
CA TRP A 111 -26.37 -19.40 -12.82
C TRP A 111 -24.85 -19.12 -12.92
N GLU A 112 -24.43 -17.85 -12.94
CA GLU A 112 -23.00 -17.49 -12.91
C GLU A 112 -22.47 -17.63 -11.48
N THR A 113 -21.38 -18.38 -11.30
CA THR A 113 -20.59 -18.40 -10.06
C THR A 113 -19.37 -17.51 -10.22
N CYS A 114 -19.00 -16.77 -9.17
CA CYS A 114 -17.82 -15.90 -9.18
C CYS A 114 -16.53 -16.59 -9.64
N MET A 115 -16.41 -17.91 -9.52
CA MET A 115 -15.33 -18.71 -10.12
C MET A 115 -15.94 -19.84 -10.93
N ASP A 116 -16.61 -19.50 -12.03
CA ASP A 116 -17.03 -20.49 -13.02
C ASP A 116 -15.81 -21.09 -13.74
N ALA A 117 -15.91 -22.38 -14.06
CA ALA A 117 -14.94 -23.03 -14.91
C ALA A 117 -15.01 -22.42 -16.31
N GLU A 118 -13.84 -22.14 -16.91
CA GLU A 118 -13.73 -21.71 -18.30
C GLU A 118 -14.49 -22.73 -19.19
N PRO A 119 -15.40 -22.30 -20.09
CA PRO A 119 -16.12 -23.24 -20.94
C PRO A 119 -15.14 -23.99 -21.83
N GLU A 120 -15.12 -25.32 -21.69
CA GLU A 120 -14.36 -26.26 -22.54
C GLU A 120 -14.69 -25.95 -24.02
N HIS A 121 -13.71 -25.47 -24.80
CA HIS A 121 -13.80 -25.30 -26.26
C HIS A 121 -12.95 -26.36 -26.95
#